data_AF-A0A9P0BFE5-F1
#
_entry.id   AF-A0A9P0BFE5-F1
#
_cell.length_a   1.000
_cell.length_b   1.000
_cell.length_c   1.000
_cell.angle_alpha   90.00
_cell.angle_beta   90.00
_cell.angle_gamma   90.00
#
_symmetry.space_group_name_H-M   'P 1'
#
loop_
_entity.id
_entity.type
_entity.pdbx_description
1 polymer ?
#
loop_
_entity_poly.entity_id
_entity_poly.type
_entity_poly.pdbx_seq_one_letter_code
_entity_poly.pdbx_strand_id
1 'polypeptide(L)'
;MSKDKKVDPGWNDPPMLNYTTSNPPPKSRITNKRVAFPIASNSSQGSPLNVNAPPPMGSVVPPPVAFVNINKLIDENSGNDTVKMHLELIKNMWQQGQFTDDVKVLISDLVLSVCEKNAAKANEMLLKLSTGHSDISNQWIESIKQLINNM
;
A
#
# COMPACT_ATOMS: atom_id res chain seq x y z
N MET A 1 14.56 -10.07 45.86
CA MET A 1 14.41 -10.86 44.63
C MET A 1 12.99 -11.42 44.60
N SER A 2 12.01 -10.65 44.11
CA SER A 2 10.65 -11.14 43.88
C SER A 2 10.20 -10.59 42.54
N LYS A 3 9.96 -11.50 41.60
CA LYS A 3 9.54 -11.21 40.23
C LYS A 3 8.02 -11.13 40.24
N ASP A 4 7.46 -9.92 40.36
CA ASP A 4 6.04 -9.71 40.09
C ASP A 4 5.80 -9.89 38.57
N LYS A 5 5.28 -11.07 38.20
CA LYS A 5 4.68 -11.30 36.89
C LYS A 5 3.46 -10.41 36.79
N LYS A 6 3.54 -9.31 36.04
CA LYS A 6 2.35 -8.61 35.56
C LYS A 6 1.66 -9.53 34.55
N VAL A 7 0.65 -10.27 35.02
CA VAL A 7 -0.34 -10.92 34.16
C VAL A 7 -1.38 -9.86 33.85
N ASP A 8 -1.30 -9.29 32.67
CA ASP A 8 -2.46 -8.70 32.01
C ASP A 8 -2.28 -8.99 30.51
N PRO A 9 -3.21 -9.74 29.90
CA PRO A 9 -4.27 -9.00 29.24
C PRO A 9 -5.62 -9.71 29.46
N GLY A 10 -6.39 -9.25 30.43
CA GLY A 10 -7.84 -9.39 30.51
C GLY A 10 -8.54 -8.59 29.41
N TRP A 11 -8.01 -8.67 28.18
CA TRP A 11 -8.43 -7.93 27.01
C TRP A 11 -8.63 -8.85 25.80
N ASN A 12 -9.00 -10.11 26.02
CA ASN A 12 -9.42 -11.01 24.94
C ASN A 12 -10.31 -12.18 25.41
N ASP A 13 -11.25 -11.93 26.31
CA ASP A 13 -12.33 -12.90 26.56
C ASP A 13 -13.65 -12.31 26.04
N PRO A 14 -14.12 -12.71 24.85
CA PRO A 14 -15.36 -12.19 24.30
C PRO A 14 -16.54 -12.67 25.14
N PRO A 15 -17.62 -11.88 25.27
CA PRO A 15 -18.77 -12.30 26.04
C PRO A 15 -19.35 -13.60 25.48
N MET A 16 -19.51 -14.61 26.33
CA MET A 16 -20.22 -15.82 25.96
C MET A 16 -21.71 -15.50 25.77
N LEU A 17 -22.18 -15.61 24.53
CA LEU A 17 -23.60 -15.45 24.21
C LEU A 17 -24.35 -16.71 24.66
N ASN A 18 -25.32 -16.53 25.56
CA ASN A 18 -26.14 -17.62 26.09
C ASN A 18 -27.18 -18.05 25.04
N TYR A 19 -26.99 -19.24 24.45
CA TYR A 19 -27.95 -19.84 23.53
C TYR A 19 -28.99 -20.64 24.31
N THR A 20 -30.25 -20.23 24.22
CA THR A 20 -31.40 -20.98 24.74
C THR A 20 -32.01 -21.80 23.60
N THR A 21 -32.78 -22.85 23.90
CA THR A 21 -33.43 -23.68 22.87
C THR A 21 -34.40 -22.86 21.98
N SER A 22 -34.86 -21.71 22.48
CA SER A 22 -35.66 -20.72 21.76
C SER A 22 -34.83 -19.77 20.87
N ASN A 23 -33.50 -19.74 20.98
CA ASN A 23 -32.60 -18.95 20.13
C ASN A 23 -31.31 -19.73 19.78
N PRO A 24 -31.37 -20.70 18.84
CA PRO A 24 -30.23 -21.52 18.47
C PRO A 24 -29.15 -20.70 17.70
N PRO A 25 -27.86 -21.05 17.82
CA PRO A 25 -26.80 -20.37 17.09
C PRO A 25 -26.98 -20.48 15.56
N PRO A 26 -26.60 -19.45 14.78
CA PRO A 26 -26.70 -19.48 13.32
C PRO A 26 -25.84 -20.61 12.73
N LYS A 27 -26.49 -21.62 12.16
CA LYS A 27 -25.83 -22.75 11.49
C LYS A 27 -25.38 -22.36 10.08
N SER A 28 -24.31 -21.57 9.96
CA SER A 28 -23.38 -21.57 8.82
C SER A 28 -22.56 -20.29 8.81
N ARG A 29 -21.27 -20.46 9.11
CA ARG A 29 -20.23 -19.49 8.81
C ARG A 29 -19.91 -19.60 7.31
N ILE A 30 -20.70 -18.94 6.46
CA ILE A 30 -20.30 -18.66 5.08
C ILE A 30 -19.78 -17.20 5.01
N THR A 31 -18.60 -16.97 5.57
CA THR A 31 -17.84 -15.75 5.26
C THR A 31 -17.13 -15.95 3.94
N ASN A 32 -17.89 -15.87 2.84
CA ASN A 32 -17.32 -15.68 1.53
C ASN A 32 -17.54 -14.22 1.11
N LYS A 33 -16.40 -13.53 0.97
CA LYS A 33 -16.19 -12.17 0.48
C LYS A 33 -16.79 -11.94 -0.92
N ARG A 34 -18.12 -11.89 -1.04
CA ARG A 34 -18.75 -11.48 -2.30
C ARG A 34 -19.12 -10.02 -2.19
N VAL A 35 -18.21 -9.16 -2.65
CA VAL A 35 -18.58 -7.83 -3.16
C VAL A 35 -19.62 -8.10 -4.25
N ALA A 36 -20.85 -7.62 -4.06
CA ALA A 36 -21.89 -7.71 -5.07
C ALA A 36 -21.54 -6.72 -6.19
N PHE A 37 -21.23 -7.25 -7.38
CA PHE A 37 -21.16 -6.45 -8.60
C PHE A 37 -22.57 -5.96 -8.98
N PRO A 38 -22.72 -4.79 -9.63
CA PRO A 38 -24.03 -4.28 -9.99
C PRO A 38 -24.71 -5.21 -11.01
N ILE A 39 -25.91 -5.68 -10.68
CA ILE A 39 -26.80 -6.36 -11.63
C ILE A 39 -27.25 -5.30 -12.64
N ALA A 40 -26.58 -5.24 -13.79
CA ALA A 40 -27.18 -4.71 -14.99
C ALA A 40 -28.19 -5.75 -15.48
N SER A 41 -29.47 -5.41 -15.41
CA SER A 41 -30.55 -6.16 -16.03
C SER A 41 -30.32 -6.21 -17.54
N ASN A 42 -29.84 -7.33 -18.06
CA ASN A 42 -30.06 -7.69 -19.44
C ASN A 42 -30.13 -9.21 -19.60
N SER A 43 -31.35 -9.66 -19.90
CA SER A 43 -31.69 -11.00 -20.38
C SER A 43 -30.74 -11.43 -21.49
N SER A 44 -30.16 -12.64 -21.41
CA SER A 44 -29.96 -13.55 -22.56
C SER A 44 -29.27 -14.85 -22.16
N GLN A 45 -29.73 -15.92 -22.80
CA GLN A 45 -29.42 -17.34 -22.63
C GLN A 45 -27.93 -17.68 -22.68
N GLY A 46 -27.54 -18.64 -21.85
CA GLY A 46 -26.19 -19.14 -21.74
C GLY A 46 -25.77 -20.12 -22.82
N SER A 47 -24.46 -20.24 -22.95
CA SER A 47 -23.75 -21.36 -23.57
C SER A 47 -22.76 -21.93 -22.53
N PRO A 48 -22.62 -23.26 -22.41
CA PRO A 48 -21.71 -23.84 -21.43
C PRO A 48 -20.26 -23.63 -21.88
N LEU A 49 -19.49 -22.84 -21.12
CA LEU A 49 -18.06 -22.67 -21.34
C LEU A 49 -17.30 -23.92 -20.87
N ASN A 50 -16.54 -24.49 -21.80
CA ASN A 50 -15.65 -25.64 -21.66
C ASN A 50 -14.61 -25.42 -20.53
N VAL A 51 -14.59 -26.33 -19.54
CA VAL A 51 -13.78 -26.28 -18.29
C VAL A 51 -12.28 -26.60 -18.47
N ASN A 52 -11.76 -26.60 -19.70
CA ASN A 52 -10.36 -26.96 -19.98
C ASN A 52 -9.50 -25.82 -20.58
N ALA A 53 -9.96 -24.57 -20.51
CA ALA A 53 -9.13 -23.43 -20.88
C ALA A 53 -8.28 -22.98 -19.68
N PRO A 54 -6.95 -22.78 -19.83
CA PRO A 54 -6.17 -22.07 -18.81
C PRO A 54 -6.78 -20.68 -18.61
N PRO A 55 -6.78 -20.14 -17.37
CA PRO A 55 -7.42 -18.86 -17.10
C PRO A 55 -6.80 -17.78 -17.99
N PRO A 56 -7.59 -16.90 -18.62
CA PRO A 56 -7.04 -15.67 -19.18
C PRO A 56 -6.33 -14.95 -18.04
N MET A 57 -5.11 -14.49 -18.26
CA MET A 57 -4.40 -13.59 -17.33
C MET A 57 -5.33 -12.41 -17.08
N GLY A 58 -6.13 -12.52 -16.01
CA GLY A 58 -6.90 -11.41 -15.48
C GLY A 58 -5.91 -10.30 -15.23
N SER A 59 -6.25 -9.11 -15.71
CA SER A 59 -5.50 -7.88 -15.54
C SER A 59 -4.88 -7.85 -14.15
N VAL A 60 -3.59 -8.17 -14.09
CA VAL A 60 -2.81 -8.07 -12.87
C VAL A 60 -2.78 -6.57 -12.64
N VAL A 61 -3.61 -6.07 -11.74
CA VAL A 61 -3.46 -4.70 -11.24
C VAL A 61 -2.04 -4.70 -10.69
N PRO A 62 -1.08 -4.01 -11.33
CA PRO A 62 0.28 -4.10 -10.86
C PRO A 62 0.28 -3.64 -9.40
N PRO A 63 0.99 -4.33 -8.50
CA PRO A 63 1.23 -3.76 -7.18
C PRO A 63 1.79 -2.35 -7.38
N PRO A 64 1.50 -1.39 -6.48
CA PRO A 64 1.95 -0.02 -6.64
C PRO A 64 3.47 -0.02 -6.78
N VAL A 65 3.95 0.08 -8.02
CA VAL A 65 5.36 -0.11 -8.40
C VAL A 65 6.28 0.85 -7.63
N ALA A 66 5.74 2.01 -7.27
CA ALA A 66 6.40 2.99 -6.41
C ALA A 66 6.82 2.41 -5.06
N PHE A 67 6.00 1.58 -4.41
CA PHE A 67 6.31 1.05 -3.09
C PHE A 67 7.48 0.08 -3.11
N VAL A 68 7.54 -0.79 -4.13
CA VAL A 68 8.66 -1.72 -4.32
C VAL A 68 9.96 -0.94 -4.56
N ASN A 69 9.89 0.09 -5.40
CA ASN A 69 11.05 0.90 -5.75
C ASN A 69 11.56 1.75 -4.56
N ILE A 70 10.67 2.25 -3.68
CA ILE A 70 11.10 2.96 -2.46
C ILE A 70 11.89 2.03 -1.53
N ASN A 71 11.43 0.79 -1.30
CA ASN A 71 12.19 -0.16 -0.46
C ASN A 71 13.55 -0.46 -1.05
N LYS A 72 13.63 -0.65 -2.38
CA LYS A 72 14.90 -0.85 -3.08
C LYS A 72 15.86 0.32 -2.86
N LEU A 73 15.40 1.56 -2.95
CA LEU A 73 16.24 2.75 -2.71
C LEU A 73 16.73 2.85 -1.26
N ILE A 74 15.94 2.39 -0.29
CA ILE A 74 16.32 2.35 1.13
C ILE A 74 17.48 1.36 1.34
N ASP A 75 17.42 0.17 0.73
CA ASP A 75 18.49 -0.83 0.79
C ASP A 75 19.77 -0.35 0.10
N GLU A 76 19.64 0.28 -1.08
CA GLU A 76 20.79 0.81 -1.84
C GLU A 76 21.50 1.96 -1.11
N ASN A 77 20.77 2.77 -0.35
CA ASN A 77 21.34 3.90 0.40
C ASN A 77 21.70 3.52 1.84
N SER A 78 22.23 2.31 2.05
CA SER A 78 22.45 1.80 3.41
C SER A 78 23.39 2.68 4.26
N GLY A 79 24.29 3.44 3.63
CA GLY A 79 25.26 4.32 4.29
C GLY A 79 24.79 5.75 4.59
N ASN A 80 23.54 6.13 4.29
CA ASN A 80 23.05 7.50 4.53
C ASN A 80 21.75 7.50 5.35
N ASP A 81 21.89 7.60 6.68
CA ASP A 81 20.78 7.52 7.64
C ASP A 81 19.72 8.60 7.43
N THR A 82 20.12 9.81 7.02
CA THR A 82 19.18 10.92 6.74
C THR A 82 18.31 10.61 5.53
N VAL A 83 18.90 10.12 4.44
CA VAL A 83 18.16 9.74 3.23
C VAL A 83 17.22 8.58 3.52
N LYS A 84 17.66 7.58 4.31
CA LYS A 84 16.80 6.47 4.77
C LYS A 84 15.59 6.95 5.54
N MET A 85 15.80 7.77 6.58
CA MET A 85 14.69 8.28 7.40
C MET A 85 13.65 9.01 6.55
N HIS A 86 14.10 9.80 5.58
CA HIS A 86 13.18 10.51 4.67
C HIS A 86 12.49 9.59 3.66
N LEU A 87 13.17 8.56 3.12
CA LEU A 87 12.52 7.55 2.28
C LEU A 87 11.48 6.72 3.07
N GLU A 88 11.77 6.39 4.34
CA GLU A 88 10.82 5.72 5.24
C GLU A 88 9.63 6.62 5.59
N LEU A 89 9.85 7.91 5.79
CA LEU A 89 8.77 8.89 5.96
C LEU A 89 7.85 8.91 4.75
N ILE A 90 8.40 9.02 3.53
CA ILE A 90 7.62 9.00 2.28
C ILE A 90 6.83 7.70 2.17
N LYS A 91 7.45 6.56 2.47
CA LYS A 91 6.80 5.24 2.49
C LYS A 91 5.62 5.20 3.46
N ASN A 92 5.81 5.70 4.69
CA ASN A 92 4.77 5.73 5.71
C ASN A 92 3.60 6.65 5.30
N MET A 93 3.89 7.86 4.83
CA MET A 93 2.88 8.81 4.33
C MET A 93 2.07 8.22 3.15
N TRP A 94 2.74 7.48 2.27
CA TRP A 94 2.09 6.76 1.17
C TRP A 94 1.09 5.72 1.68
N GLN A 95 1.50 4.88 2.64
CA GLN A 95 0.65 3.83 3.21
C GLN A 95 -0.53 4.40 4.00
N GLN A 96 -0.34 5.55 4.63
CA GLN A 96 -1.39 6.28 5.33
C GLN A 96 -2.35 7.01 4.38
N GLY A 97 -2.05 7.06 3.08
CA GLY A 97 -2.89 7.74 2.09
C GLY A 97 -2.84 9.26 2.19
N GLN A 98 -1.77 9.83 2.75
CA GLN A 98 -1.62 11.29 2.90
C GLN A 98 -1.29 12.02 1.60
N PHE A 99 -1.01 11.27 0.53
CA PHE A 99 -0.76 11.83 -0.80
C PHE A 99 -2.03 11.80 -1.66
N THR A 100 -2.27 12.90 -2.36
CA THR A 100 -3.25 12.95 -3.46
C THR A 100 -2.79 12.07 -4.62
N ASP A 101 -3.71 11.69 -5.51
CA ASP A 101 -3.39 10.84 -6.65
C ASP A 101 -2.32 11.47 -7.57
N ASP A 102 -2.35 12.79 -7.76
CA ASP A 102 -1.32 13.52 -8.51
C ASP A 102 0.07 13.39 -7.86
N VAL A 103 0.16 13.59 -6.53
CA VAL A 103 1.41 13.44 -5.77
C VAL A 103 1.92 12.00 -5.84
N LYS A 104 1.02 11.02 -5.76
CA LYS A 104 1.39 9.61 -5.90
C LYS A 104 2.02 9.33 -7.25
N VAL A 105 1.45 9.84 -8.34
CA VAL A 105 2.01 9.68 -9.68
C VAL A 105 3.39 10.34 -9.77
N LEU A 106 3.54 11.56 -9.26
CA LEU A 106 4.83 12.27 -9.25
C LEU A 106 5.91 11.54 -8.44
N ILE A 107 5.58 11.07 -7.23
CA ILE A 107 6.51 10.29 -6.40
C ILE A 107 6.87 8.96 -7.09
N SER A 108 5.90 8.31 -7.74
CA SER A 108 6.15 7.07 -8.50
C SER A 108 7.17 7.31 -9.62
N ASP A 109 6.97 8.36 -10.41
CA ASP A 109 7.84 8.67 -11.55
C ASP A 109 9.21 9.20 -11.10
N LEU A 110 9.27 9.94 -9.99
CA LEU A 110 10.50 10.36 -9.32
C LEU A 110 11.34 9.15 -8.88
N VAL A 111 10.73 8.25 -8.11
CA VAL A 111 11.41 7.04 -7.61
C VAL A 111 11.85 6.14 -8.76
N LEU A 112 11.03 6.01 -9.80
CA LEU A 112 11.39 5.30 -11.02
C LEU A 112 12.61 5.95 -11.71
N SER A 113 12.61 7.27 -11.88
CA SER A 113 13.70 8.01 -12.51
C SER A 113 15.02 7.88 -11.73
N VAL A 114 14.95 7.84 -10.39
CA VAL A 114 16.12 7.56 -9.55
C VAL A 114 16.62 6.12 -9.76
N CYS A 115 15.73 5.12 -9.83
CA CYS A 115 16.12 3.73 -10.15
C CYS A 115 16.72 3.58 -11.55
N GLU A 116 16.23 4.35 -12.53
CA GLU A 116 16.73 4.38 -13.91
C GLU A 116 18.04 5.16 -14.08
N LYS A 117 18.60 5.70 -13.00
CA LYS A 117 19.79 6.56 -13.03
C LYS A 117 19.63 7.83 -13.87
N ASN A 118 18.40 8.31 -14.03
CA ASN A 118 18.08 9.49 -14.85
C ASN A 118 17.95 10.75 -13.97
N ALA A 119 19.09 11.41 -13.69
CA ALA A 119 19.13 12.59 -12.84
C ALA A 119 18.33 13.78 -13.40
N ALA A 120 18.27 13.94 -14.73
CA ALA A 120 17.54 15.03 -15.37
C ALA A 120 16.03 14.92 -15.12
N LYS A 121 15.47 13.72 -15.37
CA LYS A 121 14.04 13.46 -15.14
C LYS A 121 13.69 13.48 -13.65
N ALA A 122 14.56 12.96 -12.79
CA ALA A 122 14.38 13.00 -11.34
C ALA A 122 14.30 14.45 -10.81
N ASN A 123 15.20 15.34 -11.26
CA ASN A 123 15.15 16.76 -10.88
C ASN A 123 13.89 17.46 -11.41
N GLU A 124 13.44 17.15 -12.62
CA GLU A 124 12.19 17.68 -13.16
C GLU A 124 10.98 17.28 -12.29
N MET A 125 10.89 16.00 -11.91
CA MET A 125 9.81 15.52 -11.04
C MET A 125 9.87 16.13 -9.65
N LEU A 126 11.07 16.26 -9.10
CA LEU A 126 11.29 16.88 -7.80
C LEU A 126 10.89 18.37 -7.81
N LEU A 127 11.16 19.08 -8.90
CA LEU A 127 10.75 20.47 -9.08
C LEU A 127 9.23 20.60 -9.17
N LYS A 128 8.55 19.75 -9.97
CA LYS A 128 7.08 19.73 -10.07
C LYS A 128 6.42 19.47 -8.72
N LEU A 129 7.01 18.57 -7.94
CA LEU A 129 6.53 18.24 -6.61
C LEU A 129 6.74 19.40 -5.63
N SER A 130 7.90 20.07 -5.68
CA SER A 130 8.21 21.25 -4.89
C SER A 130 7.28 22.44 -5.17
N THR A 131 6.93 22.67 -6.44
CA THR A 131 6.12 23.83 -6.85
C THR A 131 4.63 23.59 -6.65
N GLY A 132 4.15 22.36 -6.82
CA GLY A 132 2.73 22.01 -6.66
C GLY A 132 2.35 21.58 -5.24
N HIS A 133 3.28 21.01 -4.48
CA HIS A 133 3.01 20.34 -3.21
C HIS A 133 4.10 20.62 -2.16
N SER A 134 4.54 21.87 -2.05
CA SER A 134 5.64 22.30 -1.17
C SER A 134 5.46 21.88 0.29
N ASP A 135 4.25 21.95 0.84
CA ASP A 135 3.96 21.61 2.25
C ASP A 135 4.39 20.19 2.64
N ILE A 136 4.20 19.25 1.72
CA ILE A 136 4.49 17.83 1.92
C ILE A 136 5.94 17.53 1.51
N SER A 137 6.38 18.15 0.40
CA SER A 137 7.68 17.90 -0.22
C SER A 137 8.84 18.42 0.60
N ASN A 138 8.69 19.58 1.25
CA ASN A 138 9.75 20.28 1.96
C ASN A 138 10.41 19.44 3.07
N GLN A 139 9.70 18.46 3.63
CA GLN A 139 10.21 17.62 4.70
C GLN A 139 11.33 16.67 4.25
N TRP A 140 11.34 16.25 2.98
CA TRP A 140 12.25 15.22 2.48
C TRP A 140 12.95 15.59 1.16
N ILE A 141 12.55 16.70 0.52
CA ILE A 141 13.07 17.14 -0.78
C ILE A 141 14.58 17.28 -0.81
N GLU A 142 15.21 17.76 0.26
CA GLU A 142 16.66 17.97 0.32
C GLU A 142 17.42 16.65 0.33
N SER A 143 16.89 15.63 1.00
CA SER A 143 17.49 14.29 0.96
C SER A 143 17.30 13.61 -0.39
N ILE A 144 16.19 13.86 -1.07
CA ILE A 144 16.04 13.38 -2.45
C ILE A 144 16.99 14.12 -3.40
N LYS A 145 17.22 15.42 -3.22
CA LYS A 145 18.28 16.12 -3.99
C LYS A 145 19.66 15.52 -3.72
N GLN A 146 19.98 15.24 -2.47
CA GLN A 146 21.25 14.60 -2.10
C GLN A 146 21.38 13.22 -2.76
N LEU A 147 20.29 12.44 -2.80
CA LEU A 147 20.24 11.17 -3.50
C LEU A 147 20.51 11.35 -4.99
N ILE A 148 19.85 12.31 -5.65
CA ILE A 148 20.03 12.60 -7.08
C ILE A 148 21.46 13.04 -7.38
N ASN A 149 22.07 13.83 -6.50
CA ASN A 149 23.43 14.31 -6.66
C ASN A 149 24.49 13.21 -6.49
N ASN A 150 24.14 12.09 -5.89
CA ASN A 150 25.02 10.94 -5.66
C ASN A 150 24.88 9.83 -6.73
N MET A 151 24.04 10.03 -7.75
CA MET A 151 23.83 9.10 -8.88
C MET A 151 24.89 9.26 -9.96
#